data_AF-A0A5Q0GIM3-F1
#
_entry.id   AF-A0A5Q0GIM3-F1
#
_cell.length_a   1.000
_cell.length_b   1.000
_cell.length_c   1.000
_cell.angle_alpha   90.00
_cell.angle_beta   90.00
_cell.angle_gamma   90.00
#
_symmetry.space_group_name_H-M   'P 1'
#
loop_
_entity.id
_entity.type
_entity.pdbx_description
1 polymer ?
#
loop_
_entity_poly.entity_id
_entity_poly.type
_entity_poly.pdbx_seq_one_letter_code
_entity_poly.pdbx_strand_id
1 'polypeptide(L)'
;MVNRFAAVNASLILKIVGIVLIVSFLLDFLILLLPFQPTDRLWQINLATALVDRGIVPLVGLGALFTGYWMDSASDGGPRGFDLRFPVLILSSLLGLMFLLIFPLHLNNVRQASVQTVNQINQEADQAENQLKNQLAQFQAQANTEQGKAQLEQLRTQAKAQFTELLRDDQKYQQALNNSQLPAAQKELLKKFKANPQELDQFIAQQTDPQGLANQRLNQIRQRKEDAAKQARDNAWKSGLRIGISSLILSIGYIIIGWSGLRASGAFQGGGRKGKVPAR
;
A
#
# COMPACT_ATOMS: atom_id res chain seq x y z
N MET A 1 23.27 40.96 31.38
CA MET A 1 24.08 40.64 30.18
C MET A 1 24.04 39.17 29.75
N VAL A 2 23.67 38.22 30.63
CA VAL A 2 23.67 36.76 30.32
C VAL A 2 22.67 36.35 29.21
N ASN A 3 21.54 37.07 29.04
CA ASN A 3 20.53 36.72 28.03
C ASN A 3 20.93 37.02 26.56
N ARG A 4 21.87 37.93 26.31
CA ARG A 4 22.22 38.34 24.94
C ARG A 4 23.09 37.31 24.22
N PHE A 5 24.08 36.75 24.92
CA PHE A 5 24.94 35.71 24.37
C PHE A 5 24.18 34.39 24.13
N ALA A 6 23.27 34.03 25.04
CA ALA A 6 22.41 32.87 24.87
C ALA A 6 21.48 33.03 23.65
N ALA A 7 20.89 34.22 23.45
CA ALA A 7 20.02 34.50 22.30
C ALA A 7 20.76 34.48 20.95
N VAL A 8 21.96 35.06 20.87
CA VAL A 8 22.78 35.03 19.65
C VAL A 8 23.22 33.61 19.30
N ASN A 9 23.62 32.81 20.29
CA ASN A 9 23.98 31.41 20.07
C ASN A 9 22.78 30.56 19.67
N ALA A 10 21.61 30.78 20.29
CA ALA A 10 20.36 30.11 19.92
C ALA A 10 19.96 30.42 18.47
N SER A 11 20.04 31.68 18.03
CA SER A 11 19.78 32.08 16.65
C SER A 11 20.69 31.35 15.65
N LEU A 12 22.00 31.29 15.92
CA LEU A 12 22.96 30.57 15.07
C LEU A 12 22.65 29.08 14.98
N ILE A 13 22.34 28.44 16.11
CA ILE A 13 21.97 27.02 16.15
C ILE A 13 20.71 26.78 15.30
N LEU A 14 19.67 27.61 15.45
CA LEU A 14 18.43 27.47 14.69
C LEU A 14 18.65 27.59 13.17
N LYS A 15 19.50 28.52 12.74
CA LYS A 15 19.85 28.67 11.32
C LYS A 15 20.62 27.47 10.80
N ILE A 16 21.61 26.97 11.55
CA ILE A 16 22.40 25.80 11.16
C ILE A 16 21.50 24.57 11.06
N VAL A 17 20.66 24.32 12.08
CA VAL A 17 19.68 23.23 12.06
C VAL A 17 18.75 23.36 10.85
N GLY A 18 18.23 24.56 10.58
CA GLY A 18 17.38 24.81 9.42
C GLY A 18 18.06 24.48 8.10
N ILE A 19 19.31 24.93 7.91
CA ILE A 19 20.11 24.65 6.71
C ILE A 19 20.35 23.14 6.57
N VAL A 20 20.76 22.45 7.64
CA VAL A 20 21.05 21.02 7.62
C VAL A 20 19.80 20.21 7.25
N LEU A 21 18.62 20.56 7.77
CA LEU A 21 17.37 19.88 7.42
C LEU A 21 17.00 20.06 5.94
N ILE A 22 17.15 21.27 5.40
CA ILE A 22 16.87 21.56 3.99
C ILE A 22 17.85 20.82 3.08
N VAL A 23 19.16 20.92 3.36
CA VAL A 23 20.20 20.29 2.55
C VAL A 23 20.11 18.76 2.60
N SER A 24 19.84 18.18 3.77
CA SER A 24 19.64 16.73 3.90
C SER A 24 18.48 16.24 3.03
N PHE A 25 17.35 16.94 3.03
CA PHE A 25 16.23 16.62 2.16
C PHE A 25 16.58 16.73 0.67
N LEU A 26 17.30 17.79 0.27
CA LEU A 26 17.70 17.96 -1.14
C LEU A 26 18.66 16.86 -1.59
N LEU A 27 19.59 16.45 -0.73
CA LEU A 27 20.52 15.36 -1.00
C LEU A 27 19.77 14.04 -1.16
N ASP A 28 18.85 13.73 -0.24
CA ASP A 28 17.97 12.57 -0.35
C ASP A 28 17.16 12.57 -1.65
N PHE A 29 16.62 13.73 -2.02
CA PHE A 29 15.88 13.90 -3.27
C PHE A 29 16.76 13.62 -4.50
N LEU A 30 18.00 14.12 -4.53
CA LEU A 30 18.94 13.85 -5.61
C LEU A 30 19.28 12.35 -5.73
N ILE A 31 19.44 11.65 -4.60
CA ILE A 31 19.68 10.20 -4.58
C ILE A 31 18.48 9.46 -5.17
N LEU A 32 17.25 9.84 -4.79
CA LEU A 32 16.01 9.24 -5.32
C LEU A 32 15.86 9.46 -6.84
N LEU A 33 16.47 10.52 -7.38
CA LEU A 33 16.42 10.85 -8.79
C LEU A 33 17.44 10.07 -9.64
N LEU A 34 18.48 9.47 -9.06
CA LEU A 34 19.56 8.75 -9.77
C LEU A 34 19.09 7.67 -10.76
N PRO A 35 18.11 6.80 -10.46
CA PRO A 35 17.65 5.82 -11.44
C PRO A 35 16.88 6.46 -12.63
N PHE A 36 16.43 7.72 -12.49
CA PHE A 36 15.66 8.51 -13.46
C PHE A 36 14.84 7.72 -14.51
N GLN A 37 13.68 7.21 -14.08
CA GLN A 37 12.76 6.45 -14.95
C GLN A 37 11.39 7.14 -15.05
N PRO A 38 11.29 8.31 -15.72
CA PRO A 38 10.05 9.09 -15.78
C PRO A 38 8.90 8.36 -16.50
N THR A 39 9.18 7.30 -17.25
CA THR A 39 8.16 6.47 -17.93
C THR A 39 7.61 5.37 -17.02
N ASP A 40 8.37 4.95 -15.99
CA ASP A 40 7.95 3.88 -15.08
C ASP A 40 6.99 4.43 -14.02
N ARG A 41 5.77 3.88 -13.99
CA ARG A 41 4.72 4.26 -13.05
C ARG A 41 5.07 3.91 -11.62
N LEU A 42 5.72 2.77 -11.38
CA LEU A 42 6.15 2.35 -10.06
C LEU A 42 7.23 3.28 -9.52
N TRP A 43 8.18 3.67 -10.38
CA TRP A 43 9.18 4.69 -10.02
C TRP A 43 8.52 6.02 -9.64
N GLN A 44 7.57 6.52 -10.45
CA GLN A 44 6.83 7.75 -10.14
C GLN A 44 6.05 7.66 -8.82
N ILE A 45 5.42 6.52 -8.54
CA ILE A 45 4.69 6.27 -7.28
C ILE A 45 5.66 6.31 -6.10
N ASN A 46 6.81 5.63 -6.19
CA ASN A 46 7.81 5.55 -5.13
C ASN A 46 8.46 6.92 -4.87
N LEU A 47 8.83 7.65 -5.93
CA LEU A 47 9.37 8.99 -5.82
C LEU A 47 8.38 9.94 -5.12
N ALA A 48 7.12 9.96 -5.59
CA ALA A 48 6.07 10.79 -4.99
C ALA A 48 5.84 10.44 -3.51
N THR A 49 5.79 9.15 -3.18
CA THR A 49 5.59 8.69 -1.80
C THR A 49 6.74 9.14 -0.90
N ALA A 50 7.99 8.90 -1.31
CA ALA A 50 9.17 9.27 -0.55
C ALA A 50 9.29 10.79 -0.35
N LEU A 51 8.99 11.56 -1.40
CA LEU A 51 8.98 13.03 -1.36
C LEU A 51 7.94 13.57 -0.38
N VAL A 52 6.73 13.03 -0.40
CA VAL A 52 5.64 13.47 0.48
C VAL A 52 5.93 13.07 1.93
N ASP A 53 6.38 11.84 2.17
CA ASP A 53 6.69 11.36 3.52
C ASP A 53 7.81 12.17 4.19
N ARG A 54 8.83 12.59 3.42
CA ARG A 54 9.94 13.43 3.91
C ARG A 54 9.72 14.93 3.75
N GLY A 55 8.63 15.34 3.10
CA GLY A 55 8.37 16.74 2.74
C GLY A 55 8.20 17.67 3.95
N ILE A 56 7.90 17.12 5.13
CA ILE A 56 7.81 17.90 6.37
C ILE A 56 9.18 18.33 6.92
N VAL A 57 10.24 17.56 6.64
CA VAL A 57 11.60 17.84 7.12
C VAL A 57 12.11 19.23 6.66
N PRO A 58 12.08 19.56 5.36
CA PRO A 58 12.45 20.91 4.92
C PRO A 58 11.51 21.99 5.48
N LEU A 59 10.23 21.70 5.74
CA LEU A 59 9.27 22.66 6.27
C LEU A 59 9.63 23.07 7.70
N VAL A 60 10.01 22.10 8.53
CA VAL A 60 10.57 22.36 9.86
C VAL A 60 11.88 23.13 9.75
N GLY A 61 12.72 22.80 8.75
CA GLY A 61 13.95 23.54 8.44
C GLY A 61 13.70 25.02 8.13
N LEU A 62 12.68 25.31 7.31
CA LEU A 62 12.22 26.68 7.02
C LEU A 62 11.81 27.41 8.30
N GLY A 63 11.01 26.76 9.15
CA GLY A 63 10.55 27.34 10.42
C GLY A 63 11.70 27.69 11.36
N ALA A 64 12.67 26.78 11.52
CA ALA A 64 13.86 27.02 12.32
C ALA A 64 14.70 28.19 11.76
N LEU A 65 14.91 28.21 10.45
CA LEU A 65 15.70 29.23 9.76
C LEU A 65 15.06 30.62 9.90
N PHE A 66 13.75 30.76 9.67
CA PHE A 66 13.06 32.04 9.85
C PHE A 66 13.01 32.49 11.31
N THR A 67 12.85 31.56 12.26
CA THR A 67 12.86 31.89 13.69
C THR A 67 14.24 32.39 14.14
N GLY A 68 15.32 31.77 13.67
CA GLY A 68 16.68 32.28 13.94
C GLY A 68 16.89 33.68 13.34
N TYR A 69 16.42 33.90 12.11
CA TYR A 69 16.47 35.22 11.48
C TYR A 69 15.66 36.30 12.21
N TRP A 70 14.53 35.94 12.80
CA TRP A 70 13.70 36.83 13.63
C TRP A 70 14.40 37.19 14.94
N MET A 71 15.06 36.22 15.58
CA MET A 71 15.80 36.41 16.84
C MET A 71 17.00 37.35 16.67
N ASP A 72 17.69 37.29 15.54
CA ASP A 72 18.75 38.26 15.21
C ASP A 72 18.19 39.68 15.07
N SER A 73 17.07 39.85 14.35
CA SER A 73 16.46 41.19 14.20
C SER A 73 15.93 41.77 15.51
N ALA A 74 15.56 40.93 16.48
CA ALA A 74 15.09 41.37 17.79
C ALA A 74 16.23 41.76 18.76
N SER A 75 17.48 41.43 18.45
CA SER A 75 18.61 41.58 19.38
C SER A 75 19.58 42.73 19.04
N ASP A 76 19.16 43.71 18.22
CA ASP A 76 19.96 44.85 17.69
C ASP A 76 21.28 44.45 16.98
N GLY A 77 21.50 43.14 16.79
CA GLY A 77 22.56 42.61 15.97
C GLY A 77 22.12 42.65 14.52
N GLY A 78 22.55 43.68 13.78
CA GLY A 78 22.38 43.71 12.32
C GLY A 78 22.84 42.41 11.65
N PRO A 79 22.29 42.06 10.48
CA PRO A 79 22.52 40.76 9.85
C PRO A 79 24.02 40.49 9.67
N ARG A 80 24.52 39.44 10.34
CA ARG A 80 25.89 38.94 10.14
C ARG A 80 25.86 37.81 9.11
N GLY A 81 26.25 38.09 7.87
CA GLY A 81 26.47 37.09 6.81
C GLY A 81 25.49 37.14 5.64
N PHE A 82 25.51 36.08 4.82
CA PHE A 82 24.69 35.92 3.62
C PHE A 82 23.20 35.75 3.96
N ASP A 83 22.31 36.50 3.31
CA ASP A 83 20.87 36.41 3.53
C ASP A 83 20.26 35.26 2.70
N LEU A 84 20.04 34.12 3.35
CA LEU A 84 19.44 32.94 2.73
C LEU A 84 17.91 33.07 2.60
N ARG A 85 17.26 34.10 3.18
CA ARG A 85 15.79 34.21 3.17
C ARG A 85 15.23 34.18 1.75
N PHE A 86 15.82 34.93 0.83
CA PHE A 86 15.31 35.03 -0.54
C PHE A 86 15.42 33.72 -1.34
N PRO A 87 16.60 33.05 -1.45
CA PRO A 87 16.70 31.72 -2.08
C PRO A 87 15.77 30.67 -1.45
N VAL A 88 15.64 30.71 -0.12
CA VAL A 88 14.83 29.76 0.63
C VAL A 88 13.32 29.98 0.39
N LEU A 89 12.89 31.22 0.19
CA LEU A 89 11.51 31.53 -0.19
C LEU A 89 11.17 31.05 -1.61
N ILE A 90 12.09 31.23 -2.56
CA ILE A 90 11.95 30.67 -3.91
C ILE A 90 11.85 29.14 -3.84
N LEU A 91 12.74 28.50 -3.07
CA LEU A 91 12.72 27.06 -2.85
C LEU A 91 11.39 26.61 -2.25
N SER A 92 10.87 27.34 -1.25
CA SER A 92 9.55 27.06 -0.67
C SER A 92 8.44 27.12 -1.71
N SER A 93 8.41 28.15 -2.57
CA SER A 93 7.42 28.24 -3.64
C SER A 93 7.55 27.09 -4.65
N LEU A 94 8.77 26.71 -5.03
CA LEU A 94 9.02 25.60 -5.93
C LEU A 94 8.57 24.27 -5.34
N LEU A 95 8.89 24.00 -4.07
CA LEU A 95 8.45 22.80 -3.37
C LEU A 95 6.92 22.77 -3.23
N GLY A 96 6.29 23.90 -2.93
CA GLY A 96 4.83 24.01 -2.88
C GLY A 96 4.17 23.64 -4.20
N LEU A 97 4.66 24.19 -5.31
CA LEU A 97 4.19 23.83 -6.65
C LEU A 97 4.44 22.36 -6.98
N MET A 98 5.62 21.82 -6.62
CA MET A 98 5.95 20.42 -6.82
C MET A 98 4.96 19.50 -6.08
N PHE A 99 4.68 19.77 -4.80
CA PHE A 99 3.72 18.99 -4.01
C PHE A 99 2.28 19.11 -4.55
N LEU A 100 1.90 20.28 -5.07
CA LEU A 100 0.63 20.47 -5.76
C LEU A 100 0.51 19.56 -6.99
N LEU A 101 1.56 19.46 -7.80
CA LEU A 101 1.59 18.64 -9.02
C LEU A 101 1.66 17.13 -8.73
N ILE A 102 2.29 16.74 -7.62
CA ILE A 102 2.34 15.34 -7.18
C ILE A 102 0.93 14.80 -6.93
N PHE A 103 0.01 15.60 -6.40
CA PHE A 103 -1.36 15.17 -6.11
C PHE A 103 -2.09 14.51 -7.31
N PRO A 104 -2.33 15.20 -8.43
CA PRO A 104 -3.02 14.61 -9.57
C PRO A 104 -2.21 13.49 -10.24
N LEU A 105 -0.88 13.61 -10.28
CA LEU A 105 0.00 12.62 -10.91
C LEU A 105 -0.01 11.30 -10.13
N HIS A 106 0.16 11.35 -8.82
CA HIS A 106 0.21 10.18 -7.95
C HIS A 106 -1.12 9.43 -7.97
N LEU A 107 -2.25 10.15 -7.86
CA LEU A 107 -3.57 9.53 -7.88
C LEU A 107 -3.87 8.82 -9.20
N ASN A 108 -3.49 9.43 -10.33
CA ASN A 108 -3.64 8.81 -11.65
C ASN A 108 -2.77 7.54 -11.79
N ASN A 109 -1.51 7.60 -11.36
CA ASN A 109 -0.59 6.46 -11.46
C ASN A 109 -1.01 5.30 -10.57
N VAL A 110 -1.39 5.56 -9.32
CA VAL A 110 -1.87 4.53 -8.37
C VAL A 110 -3.15 3.88 -8.88
N ARG A 111 -4.07 4.66 -9.45
CA ARG A 111 -5.28 4.12 -10.10
C ARG A 111 -4.94 3.20 -11.27
N GLN A 112 -4.03 3.62 -12.16
CA GLN A 112 -3.62 2.81 -13.31
C GLN A 112 -2.93 1.52 -12.87
N ALA A 113 -2.03 1.58 -11.89
CA ALA A 113 -1.39 0.40 -11.32
C ALA A 113 -2.44 -0.57 -10.74
N SER A 114 -3.43 -0.06 -10.01
CA SER A 114 -4.55 -0.87 -9.49
C SER A 114 -5.36 -1.55 -10.60
N VAL A 115 -5.67 -0.83 -11.68
CA VAL A 115 -6.39 -1.39 -12.84
C VAL A 115 -5.57 -2.51 -13.50
N GLN A 116 -4.25 -2.30 -13.67
CA GLN A 116 -3.36 -3.33 -14.22
C GLN A 116 -3.32 -4.57 -13.32
N THR A 117 -3.17 -4.40 -12.01
CA THR A 117 -3.19 -5.52 -11.04
C THR A 117 -4.53 -6.25 -11.05
N VAL A 118 -5.66 -5.54 -11.06
CA VAL A 118 -6.99 -6.16 -11.13
C VAL A 118 -7.17 -6.94 -12.43
N ASN A 119 -6.68 -6.41 -13.55
CA ASN A 119 -6.73 -7.11 -14.83
C ASN A 119 -5.88 -8.38 -14.82
N GLN A 120 -4.69 -8.36 -14.20
CA GLN A 120 -3.86 -9.55 -14.03
C GLN A 120 -4.55 -10.59 -13.15
N ILE A 121 -5.10 -10.20 -12.00
CA ILE A 121 -5.89 -11.09 -11.11
C ILE A 121 -7.05 -11.73 -11.88
N ASN A 122 -7.75 -10.95 -12.70
CA ASN A 122 -8.85 -11.47 -13.51
C ASN A 122 -8.36 -12.50 -14.52
N GLN A 123 -7.27 -12.21 -15.24
CA GLN A 123 -6.70 -13.14 -16.22
C GLN A 123 -6.21 -14.43 -15.57
N GLU A 124 -5.50 -14.36 -14.45
CA GLU A 124 -5.02 -15.52 -13.70
C GLU A 124 -6.20 -16.38 -13.20
N ALA A 125 -7.24 -15.75 -12.66
CA ALA A 125 -8.43 -16.46 -12.20
C ALA A 125 -9.19 -17.11 -13.36
N ASP A 126 -9.33 -16.42 -14.49
CA ASP A 126 -10.02 -16.96 -15.67
C ASP A 126 -9.24 -18.14 -16.28
N GLN A 127 -7.89 -18.07 -16.28
CA GLN A 127 -7.04 -19.20 -16.66
C GLN A 127 -7.20 -20.39 -15.70
N ALA A 128 -7.21 -20.15 -14.39
CA ALA A 128 -7.42 -21.20 -13.39
C ALA A 128 -8.82 -21.84 -13.51
N GLU A 129 -9.86 -21.03 -13.73
CA GLU A 129 -11.22 -21.53 -13.98
C GLU A 129 -11.27 -22.41 -15.23
N ASN A 130 -10.64 -21.99 -16.33
CA ASN A 130 -10.61 -22.75 -17.57
C ASN A 130 -9.82 -24.06 -17.44
N GLN A 131 -8.68 -24.04 -16.74
CA GLN A 131 -7.92 -25.27 -16.44
C GLN A 131 -8.76 -26.25 -15.64
N LEU A 132 -9.47 -25.79 -14.60
CA LEU A 132 -10.34 -26.62 -13.79
C LEU A 132 -11.51 -27.19 -14.61
N LYS A 133 -12.15 -26.38 -15.45
CA LYS A 133 -13.22 -26.83 -16.36
C LYS A 133 -12.73 -27.89 -17.34
N ASN A 134 -11.54 -27.71 -17.91
CA ASN A 134 -10.94 -28.67 -18.84
C ASN A 134 -10.60 -29.99 -18.16
N GLN A 135 -10.04 -29.95 -16.95
CA GLN A 135 -9.79 -31.14 -16.13
C GLN A 135 -11.09 -31.87 -15.79
N LEU A 136 -12.14 -31.13 -15.41
CA LEU A 136 -13.45 -31.71 -15.13
C LEU A 136 -14.07 -32.35 -16.37
N ALA A 137 -14.00 -31.69 -17.53
CA ALA A 137 -14.51 -32.22 -18.79
C ALA A 137 -13.76 -33.50 -19.21
N GLN A 138 -12.44 -33.54 -19.07
CA GLN A 138 -11.63 -34.74 -19.33
C GLN A 138 -11.97 -35.87 -18.36
N PHE A 139 -12.09 -35.57 -17.07
CA PHE A 139 -12.49 -36.55 -16.05
C PHE A 139 -13.88 -37.10 -16.34
N GLN A 140 -14.84 -36.24 -16.68
CA GLN A 140 -16.21 -36.63 -16.97
C GLN A 140 -16.31 -37.44 -18.26
N ALA A 141 -15.50 -37.14 -19.27
CA ALA A 141 -15.40 -37.95 -20.47
C ALA A 141 -14.85 -39.35 -20.16
N GLN A 142 -13.81 -39.47 -19.33
CA GLN A 142 -13.28 -40.77 -18.87
C GLN A 142 -14.27 -41.52 -17.99
N ALA A 143 -14.89 -40.86 -17.01
CA ALA A 143 -15.84 -41.45 -16.08
C ALA A 143 -17.14 -41.90 -16.76
N ASN A 144 -17.50 -41.33 -17.91
CA ASN A 144 -18.67 -41.78 -18.69
C ASN A 144 -18.40 -43.05 -19.53
N THR A 145 -17.15 -43.48 -19.69
CA THR A 145 -16.82 -44.76 -20.34
C THR A 145 -17.20 -45.94 -19.44
N GLU A 146 -17.50 -47.12 -20.02
CA GLU A 146 -17.82 -48.33 -19.23
C GLU A 146 -16.68 -48.71 -18.27
N GLN A 147 -15.43 -48.58 -18.72
CA GLN A 147 -14.25 -48.84 -17.89
C GLN A 147 -14.09 -47.80 -16.76
N GLY A 148 -14.38 -46.52 -17.04
CA GLY A 148 -14.33 -45.45 -16.04
C GLY A 148 -15.38 -45.61 -14.95
N LYS A 149 -16.63 -45.98 -15.31
CA LYS A 149 -17.69 -46.30 -14.35
C LYS A 149 -17.30 -47.48 -13.47
N ALA A 150 -16.78 -48.56 -14.06
CA ALA A 150 -16.33 -49.72 -13.32
C ALA A 150 -15.19 -49.39 -12.34
N GLN A 151 -14.21 -48.57 -12.74
CA GLN A 151 -13.15 -48.10 -11.84
C GLN A 151 -13.69 -47.23 -10.69
N LEU A 152 -14.60 -46.30 -10.99
CA LEU A 152 -15.20 -45.43 -9.97
C LEU A 152 -15.98 -46.25 -8.93
N GLU A 153 -16.73 -47.23 -9.40
CA GLU A 153 -17.51 -48.14 -8.55
C GLU A 153 -16.62 -49.08 -7.74
N GLN A 154 -15.50 -49.54 -8.31
CA GLN A 154 -14.49 -50.33 -7.60
C GLN A 154 -13.80 -49.51 -6.51
N LEU A 155 -13.44 -48.25 -6.78
CA LEU A 155 -12.89 -47.33 -5.78
C LEU A 155 -13.89 -47.10 -4.63
N ARG A 156 -15.16 -46.85 -4.98
CA ARG A 156 -16.25 -46.65 -4.02
C ARG A 156 -16.42 -47.87 -3.12
N THR A 157 -16.38 -49.06 -3.72
CA THR A 157 -16.52 -50.34 -3.02
C THR A 157 -15.32 -50.63 -2.12
N GLN A 158 -14.08 -50.36 -2.57
CA GLN A 158 -12.89 -50.47 -1.73
C GLN A 158 -12.93 -49.51 -0.54
N ALA A 159 -13.25 -48.23 -0.78
CA ALA A 159 -13.38 -47.24 0.27
C ALA A 159 -14.44 -47.68 1.30
N LYS A 160 -15.61 -48.11 0.85
CA LYS A 160 -16.67 -48.63 1.72
C LYS A 160 -16.21 -49.84 2.53
N ALA A 161 -15.50 -50.78 1.93
CA ALA A 161 -14.98 -51.97 2.62
C ALA A 161 -13.98 -51.59 3.71
N GLN A 162 -13.04 -50.67 3.43
CA GLN A 162 -12.06 -50.19 4.42
C GLN A 162 -12.74 -49.49 5.61
N PHE A 163 -13.71 -48.60 5.35
CA PHE A 163 -14.46 -47.95 6.42
C PHE A 163 -15.31 -48.94 7.21
N THR A 164 -15.96 -49.90 6.55
CA THR A 164 -16.79 -50.91 7.21
C THR A 164 -15.94 -51.82 8.11
N GLU A 165 -14.76 -52.23 7.65
CA GLU A 165 -13.81 -53.03 8.42
C GLU A 165 -13.33 -52.26 9.67
N LEU A 166 -12.97 -50.98 9.52
CA LEU A 166 -12.58 -50.12 10.64
C LEU A 166 -13.71 -49.91 11.65
N LEU A 167 -14.96 -49.81 11.20
CA LEU A 167 -16.14 -49.61 12.05
C LEU A 167 -16.59 -50.90 12.76
N ARG A 168 -16.29 -52.07 12.17
CA ARG A 168 -16.65 -53.41 12.66
C ARG A 168 -15.63 -53.96 13.68
N ASP A 169 -14.36 -53.62 13.53
CA ASP A 169 -13.30 -53.94 14.50
C ASP A 169 -13.39 -52.99 15.71
N ASP A 170 -14.05 -53.44 16.78
CA ASP A 170 -14.27 -52.63 17.99
C ASP A 170 -12.96 -52.14 18.63
N GLN A 171 -11.85 -52.88 18.51
CA GLN A 171 -10.56 -52.42 19.04
C GLN A 171 -10.00 -51.27 18.22
N LYS A 172 -10.01 -51.36 16.88
CA LYS A 172 -9.53 -50.28 16.01
C LYS A 172 -10.44 -49.06 16.05
N TYR A 173 -11.75 -49.25 16.13
CA TYR A 173 -12.71 -48.16 16.29
C TYR A 173 -12.49 -47.39 17.59
N GLN A 174 -12.31 -48.09 18.72
CA GLN A 174 -11.99 -47.46 20.02
C GLN A 174 -10.62 -46.77 19.99
N GLN A 175 -9.61 -47.35 19.33
CA GLN A 175 -8.30 -46.71 19.14
C GLN A 175 -8.41 -45.43 18.30
N ALA A 176 -9.19 -45.43 17.22
CA ALA A 176 -9.41 -44.24 16.39
C ALA A 176 -10.13 -43.12 17.16
N LEU A 177 -11.10 -43.46 18.00
CA LEU A 177 -11.80 -42.49 18.86
C LEU A 177 -10.93 -41.94 20.00
N ASN A 178 -10.08 -42.79 20.58
CA ASN A 178 -9.16 -42.41 21.66
C ASN A 178 -7.90 -41.70 21.17
N ASN A 179 -7.61 -41.74 19.86
CA ASN A 179 -6.48 -41.02 19.28
C ASN A 179 -6.63 -39.50 19.50
N SER A 180 -5.67 -38.90 20.20
CA SER A 180 -5.66 -37.47 20.53
C SER A 180 -5.38 -36.57 19.31
N GLN A 181 -4.82 -37.13 18.23
CA GLN A 181 -4.51 -36.39 17.00
C GLN A 181 -5.72 -36.24 16.06
N LEU A 182 -6.82 -36.95 16.32
CA LEU A 182 -8.03 -36.86 15.49
C LEU A 182 -8.91 -35.68 15.93
N PRO A 183 -9.21 -34.70 15.06
CA PRO A 183 -10.16 -33.62 15.32
C PRO A 183 -11.54 -34.13 15.77
N ALA A 184 -12.18 -33.42 16.70
CA ALA A 184 -13.48 -33.80 17.26
C ALA A 184 -14.57 -34.00 16.19
N ALA A 185 -14.57 -33.19 15.13
CA ALA A 185 -15.50 -33.32 14.00
C ALA A 185 -15.39 -34.68 13.28
N GLN A 186 -14.18 -35.24 13.17
CA GLN A 186 -13.96 -36.54 12.53
C GLN A 186 -14.37 -37.70 13.43
N LYS A 187 -14.23 -37.53 14.76
CA LYS A 187 -14.74 -38.49 15.75
C LYS A 187 -16.27 -38.56 15.75
N GLU A 188 -16.95 -37.44 15.58
CA GLU A 188 -18.41 -37.42 15.43
C GLU A 188 -18.85 -38.11 14.12
N LEU A 189 -18.18 -37.85 13.01
CA LEU A 189 -18.43 -38.53 11.74
C LEU A 189 -18.28 -40.06 11.88
N LEU A 190 -17.21 -40.53 12.53
CA LEU A 190 -17.01 -41.97 12.82
C LEU A 190 -18.16 -42.57 13.65
N LYS A 191 -18.64 -41.86 14.68
CA LYS A 191 -19.81 -42.29 15.47
C LYS A 191 -21.08 -42.36 14.63
N LYS A 192 -21.31 -41.36 13.77
CA LYS A 192 -22.45 -41.33 12.86
C LYS A 192 -22.42 -42.46 11.83
N PHE A 193 -21.25 -42.75 11.26
CA PHE A 193 -21.09 -43.87 10.32
C PHE A 193 -21.33 -45.23 10.98
N LYS A 194 -20.97 -45.41 12.26
CA LYS A 194 -21.29 -46.63 13.02
C LYS A 194 -22.78 -46.76 13.31
N ALA A 195 -23.45 -45.65 13.63
CA ALA A 195 -24.88 -45.63 13.92
C ALA A 195 -25.76 -45.77 12.66
N ASN A 196 -25.31 -45.23 11.52
CA ASN A 196 -26.06 -45.25 10.28
C ASN A 196 -25.16 -45.49 9.06
N PRO A 197 -25.14 -46.71 8.49
CA PRO A 197 -24.31 -47.05 7.33
C PRO A 197 -24.71 -46.28 6.06
N GLN A 198 -25.91 -45.70 6.01
CA GLN A 198 -26.33 -44.82 4.89
C GLN A 198 -25.57 -43.48 4.87
N GLU A 199 -25.16 -42.96 6.03
CA GLU A 199 -24.37 -41.72 6.07
C GLU A 199 -22.96 -41.93 5.51
N LEU A 200 -22.39 -43.13 5.70
CA LEU A 200 -21.13 -43.51 5.06
C LEU A 200 -21.29 -43.57 3.54
N ASP A 201 -22.39 -44.13 3.04
CA ASP A 201 -22.68 -44.18 1.60
C ASP A 201 -22.84 -42.78 1.00
N GLN A 202 -23.50 -41.85 1.70
CA GLN A 202 -23.64 -40.45 1.28
C GLN A 202 -22.31 -39.69 1.35
N PHE A 203 -21.49 -39.91 2.39
CA PHE A 203 -20.18 -39.29 2.52
C PHE A 203 -19.24 -39.73 1.40
N ILE A 204 -19.18 -41.04 1.14
CA ILE A 204 -18.41 -41.57 0.01
C ILE A 204 -19.00 -41.03 -1.30
N ALA A 205 -20.32 -40.96 -1.47
CA ALA A 205 -20.94 -40.34 -2.65
C ALA A 205 -20.46 -38.89 -2.88
N GLN A 206 -20.46 -38.08 -1.82
CA GLN A 206 -20.03 -36.67 -1.88
C GLN A 206 -18.53 -36.53 -2.15
N GLN A 207 -17.69 -37.37 -1.53
CA GLN A 207 -16.25 -37.31 -1.76
C GLN A 207 -15.85 -37.82 -3.14
N THR A 208 -16.62 -38.75 -3.70
CA THR A 208 -16.36 -39.29 -5.04
C THR A 208 -17.11 -38.51 -6.13
N ASP A 209 -17.85 -37.44 -5.77
CA ASP A 209 -18.51 -36.57 -6.74
C ASP A 209 -17.53 -35.51 -7.28
N PRO A 210 -17.03 -35.66 -8.52
CA PRO A 210 -16.10 -34.72 -9.12
C PRO A 210 -16.73 -33.33 -9.32
N GLN A 211 -18.06 -33.23 -9.47
CA GLN A 211 -18.74 -31.96 -9.72
C GLN A 211 -18.84 -31.12 -8.45
N GLY A 212 -19.19 -31.72 -7.32
CA GLY A 212 -19.23 -31.03 -6.02
C GLY A 212 -17.88 -30.44 -5.64
N LEU A 213 -16.80 -31.21 -5.76
CA LEU A 213 -15.44 -30.76 -5.48
C LEU A 213 -14.98 -29.66 -6.46
N ALA A 214 -15.28 -29.81 -7.75
CA ALA A 214 -14.96 -28.79 -8.75
C ALA A 214 -15.72 -27.49 -8.49
N ASN A 215 -17.01 -27.54 -8.14
CA ASN A 215 -17.78 -26.35 -7.78
C ASN A 215 -17.23 -25.65 -6.53
N GLN A 216 -16.80 -26.41 -5.52
CA GLN A 216 -16.13 -25.82 -4.36
C GLN A 216 -14.82 -25.11 -4.74
N ARG A 217 -13.97 -25.74 -5.57
CA ARG A 217 -12.73 -25.14 -6.07
C ARG A 217 -13.00 -23.90 -6.92
N LEU A 218 -14.01 -23.95 -7.77
CA LEU A 218 -14.43 -22.84 -8.62
C LEU A 218 -14.91 -21.66 -7.77
N ASN A 219 -15.72 -21.92 -6.74
CA ASN A 219 -16.13 -20.90 -5.79
C ASN A 219 -14.93 -20.31 -5.03
N GLN A 220 -13.94 -21.13 -4.64
CA GLN A 220 -12.71 -20.63 -4.02
C GLN A 220 -11.91 -19.74 -4.97
N ILE A 221 -11.79 -20.09 -6.26
CA ILE A 221 -11.10 -19.27 -7.27
C ILE A 221 -11.82 -17.93 -7.40
N ARG A 222 -13.15 -17.93 -7.50
CA ARG A 222 -13.96 -16.70 -7.60
C ARG A 222 -13.86 -15.83 -6.36
N GLN A 223 -13.92 -16.44 -5.18
CA GLN A 223 -13.80 -15.72 -3.92
C GLN A 223 -12.41 -15.09 -3.79
N ARG A 224 -11.34 -15.82 -4.11
CA ARG A 224 -9.97 -15.29 -4.13
C ARG A 224 -9.81 -14.16 -5.14
N LYS A 225 -10.39 -14.30 -6.35
CA LYS A 225 -10.41 -13.25 -7.37
C LYS A 225 -11.07 -11.98 -6.82
N GLU A 226 -12.24 -12.11 -6.22
CA GLU A 226 -12.98 -10.98 -5.66
C GLU A 226 -12.24 -10.32 -4.49
N ASP A 227 -11.71 -11.11 -3.55
CA ASP A 227 -10.98 -10.62 -2.39
C ASP A 227 -9.68 -9.92 -2.79
N ALA A 228 -8.90 -10.52 -3.71
CA ALA A 228 -7.66 -9.93 -4.21
C ALA A 228 -7.93 -8.64 -5.02
N ALA A 229 -8.97 -8.63 -5.85
CA ALA A 229 -9.36 -7.44 -6.61
C ALA A 229 -9.85 -6.31 -5.69
N LYS A 230 -10.62 -6.63 -4.63
CA LYS A 230 -11.01 -5.68 -3.59
C LYS A 230 -9.78 -5.14 -2.87
N GLN A 231 -8.88 -6.00 -2.41
CA GLN A 231 -7.67 -5.59 -1.71
C GLN A 231 -6.78 -4.68 -2.57
N ALA A 232 -6.63 -4.98 -3.87
CA ALA A 232 -5.86 -4.13 -4.79
C ALA A 232 -6.50 -2.74 -4.99
N ARG A 233 -7.83 -2.65 -5.02
CA ARG A 233 -8.55 -1.38 -5.09
C ARG A 233 -8.46 -0.59 -3.79
N ASP A 234 -8.63 -1.26 -2.66
CA ASP A 234 -8.57 -0.65 -1.33
C ASP A 234 -7.18 -0.12 -1.00
N ASN A 235 -6.14 -0.89 -1.33
CA ASN A 235 -4.75 -0.44 -1.15
C ASN A 235 -4.44 0.78 -2.01
N ALA A 236 -4.90 0.79 -3.26
CA ALA A 236 -4.75 1.94 -4.15
C ALA A 236 -5.50 3.17 -3.63
N TRP A 237 -6.71 3.00 -3.11
CA TRP A 237 -7.49 4.09 -2.52
C TRP A 237 -6.84 4.65 -1.26
N LYS A 238 -6.41 3.78 -0.33
CA LYS A 238 -5.72 4.16 0.91
C LYS A 238 -4.41 4.89 0.62
N SER A 239 -3.59 4.34 -0.28
CA SER A 239 -2.32 4.95 -0.70
C SER A 239 -2.55 6.29 -1.39
N GLY A 240 -3.45 6.34 -2.38
CA GLY A 240 -3.75 7.54 -3.14
C GLY A 240 -4.32 8.68 -2.28
N LEU A 241 -5.21 8.38 -1.34
CA LEU A 241 -5.75 9.38 -0.41
C LEU A 241 -4.71 9.85 0.60
N ARG A 242 -3.97 8.93 1.24
CA ARG A 242 -2.98 9.31 2.25
C ARG A 242 -1.93 10.24 1.65
N ILE A 243 -1.30 9.81 0.57
CA ILE A 243 -0.21 10.56 -0.07
C ILE A 243 -0.77 11.80 -0.75
N GLY A 244 -1.96 11.69 -1.35
CA GLY A 244 -2.63 12.83 -1.97
C GLY A 244 -2.94 13.94 -0.96
N ILE A 245 -3.59 13.62 0.15
CA ILE A 245 -3.91 14.60 1.20
C ILE A 245 -2.64 15.18 1.81
N SER A 246 -1.65 14.35 2.14
CA SER A 246 -0.37 14.82 2.68
C SER A 246 0.34 15.78 1.72
N SER A 247 0.32 15.52 0.41
CA SER A 247 0.89 16.42 -0.60
C SER A 247 0.17 17.76 -0.67
N LEU A 248 -1.17 17.79 -0.54
CA LEU A 248 -1.94 19.03 -0.53
C LEU A 248 -1.66 19.87 0.72
N ILE A 249 -1.60 19.24 1.90
CA ILE A 249 -1.28 19.94 3.16
C ILE A 249 0.12 20.55 3.08
N LEU A 250 1.10 19.77 2.59
CA LEU A 250 2.46 20.27 2.37
C LEU A 250 2.48 21.44 1.39
N SER A 251 1.81 21.29 0.24
CA SER A 251 1.68 22.34 -0.77
C SER A 251 1.17 23.64 -0.16
N ILE A 252 0.10 23.57 0.64
CA ILE A 252 -0.46 24.75 1.32
C ILE A 252 0.58 25.41 2.23
N GLY A 253 1.26 24.63 3.08
CA GLY A 253 2.29 25.15 3.99
C GLY A 253 3.41 25.87 3.25
N TYR A 254 3.95 25.25 2.20
CA TYR A 254 5.02 25.80 1.38
C TYR A 254 4.60 27.02 0.56
N ILE A 255 3.38 27.02 0.03
CA ILE A 255 2.85 28.17 -0.72
C ILE A 255 2.65 29.36 0.21
N ILE A 256 2.09 29.16 1.41
CA ILE A 256 1.90 30.23 2.39
C ILE A 256 3.25 30.86 2.76
N ILE A 257 4.26 30.04 3.10
CA ILE A 257 5.60 30.53 3.47
C ILE A 257 6.26 31.26 2.29
N GLY A 258 6.28 30.64 1.10
CA GLY A 258 6.90 31.23 -0.09
C GLY A 258 6.22 32.52 -0.54
N TRP A 259 4.89 32.52 -0.66
CA TRP A 259 4.11 33.68 -1.13
C TRP A 259 4.15 34.86 -0.15
N SER A 260 3.99 34.60 1.16
CA SER A 260 4.04 35.65 2.17
C SER A 260 5.41 36.30 2.25
N GLY A 261 6.48 35.50 2.22
CA GLY A 261 7.84 36.01 2.25
C GLY A 261 8.25 36.74 0.97
N LEU A 262 7.85 36.26 -0.21
CA LEU A 262 8.15 36.93 -1.49
C LEU A 262 7.43 38.28 -1.63
N ARG A 263 6.19 38.39 -1.11
CA ARG A 263 5.50 39.69 -1.01
C ARG A 263 6.17 40.64 -0.04
N ALA A 264 6.57 40.16 1.14
CA ALA A 264 7.22 40.98 2.16
C ALA A 264 8.62 41.46 1.76
N SER A 265 9.33 40.70 0.91
CA SER A 265 10.66 41.05 0.38
C SER A 265 10.64 41.96 -0.85
N GLY A 266 9.46 42.43 -1.28
CA GLY A 266 9.32 43.41 -2.36
C GLY A 266 9.51 42.84 -3.78
N ALA A 267 9.59 41.52 -3.95
CA ALA A 267 9.81 40.87 -5.25
C ALA A 267 8.68 41.14 -6.28
N PHE A 268 7.50 41.55 -5.82
CA PHE A 268 6.36 41.97 -6.66
C PHE A 268 6.20 43.49 -6.79
N GLN A 269 7.09 44.29 -6.19
CA GLN A 269 7.04 45.75 -6.29
C GLN A 269 7.83 46.24 -7.50
N GLY A 270 7.38 45.85 -8.69
CA GLY A 270 7.85 46.42 -9.95
C GLY A 270 7.16 47.75 -10.24
N GLY A 271 7.92 48.86 -10.21
CA GLY A 271 7.63 50.03 -11.05
C GLY A 271 6.75 51.15 -10.49
N GLY A 272 7.00 51.64 -9.27
CA GLY A 272 6.38 52.87 -8.75
C GLY A 272 7.39 54.01 -8.59
N ARG A 273 7.43 54.93 -9.56
CA ARG A 273 8.21 56.18 -9.66
C ARG A 273 8.83 56.72 -8.35
N LYS A 274 10.16 56.87 -8.33
CA LYS A 274 10.83 57.91 -7.54
C LYS A 274 10.35 59.28 -8.02
N GLY A 275 9.35 59.85 -7.34
CA GLY A 275 9.02 61.25 -7.45
C GLY A 275 10.16 62.09 -6.89
N LYS A 276 10.94 62.73 -7.76
CA LYS A 276 11.80 63.85 -7.40
C LYS A 276 10.89 64.95 -6.84
N VAL A 277 11.06 65.29 -5.56
CA VAL A 277 10.50 66.53 -5.01
C VAL A 277 11.41 67.67 -5.50
N PRO A 278 10.90 68.67 -6.25
CA PRO A 278 11.70 69.83 -6.60
C PRO A 278 11.92 70.68 -5.34
N ALA A 279 13.16 71.13 -5.17
CA ALA A 279 13.50 72.15 -4.19
C ALA A 279 12.66 73.41 -4.43
N ARG A 280 12.09 73.95 -3.35
CA ARG A 280 11.66 75.34 -3.24
C ARG A 280 12.34 75.93 -2.03
#